data_AF-A0A970ZTJ8-F1
#
_entry.id   AF-A0A970ZTJ8-F1
#
_cell.length_a   1.000
_cell.length_b   1.000
_cell.length_c   1.000
_cell.angle_alpha   90.00
_cell.angle_beta   90.00
_cell.angle_gamma   90.00
#
_symmetry.space_group_name_H-M   'P 1'
#
loop_
_entity.id
_entity.type
_entity.pdbx_description
1 polymer ?
#
loop_
_entity_poly.entity_id
_entity_poly.type
_entity_poly.pdbx_seq_one_letter_code
_entity_poly.pdbx_strand_id
1 'polypeptide(L)'
;IAARMIERFESREVGEIERLRLVESLCETPRCIPQQLIAYFGEAMEPCGTCGVCLGDSAGGPLPAAKRESITLEQAEVIRTTKAENHPALRQPRQLARFLCGLSSPATTRARLHRDDRFGLLAEVPFFDVLTQVESS
;
A
#
# COMPACT_ATOMS: atom_id res chain seq x y z
N ILE A 1 -26.57 4.98 6.90
CA ILE A 1 -25.48 4.22 7.58
C ILE A 1 -24.35 3.88 6.62
N ALA A 2 -24.64 3.24 5.48
CA ALA A 2 -23.62 2.90 4.46
C ALA A 2 -22.81 4.12 3.96
N ALA A 3 -23.48 5.21 3.56
CA ALA A 3 -22.80 6.43 3.09
C ALA A 3 -21.80 7.00 4.11
N ARG A 4 -22.18 7.09 5.40
CA ARG A 4 -21.29 7.56 6.49
C ARG A 4 -20.10 6.62 6.73
N MET A 5 -20.27 5.32 6.49
CA MET A 5 -19.16 4.35 6.59
C MET A 5 -18.19 4.49 5.42
N ILE A 6 -18.71 4.75 4.22
CA ILE A 6 -17.91 5.01 3.01
C ILE A 6 -17.09 6.30 3.20
N GLU A 7 -17.75 7.40 3.56
CA GLU A 7 -17.10 8.69 3.80
C GLU A 7 -15.98 8.61 4.85
N ARG A 8 -16.22 7.89 5.96
CA ARG A 8 -15.19 7.67 6.99
C ARG A 8 -14.04 6.82 6.48
N PHE A 9 -14.29 5.86 5.59
CA PHE A 9 -13.24 5.03 5.00
C PHE A 9 -12.37 5.85 4.06
N GLU A 10 -12.99 6.63 3.16
CA GLU A 10 -12.30 7.53 2.22
C GLU A 10 -11.48 8.58 2.97
N SER A 11 -12.06 9.21 4.00
CA SER A 11 -11.34 10.21 4.81
C SER A 11 -10.12 9.63 5.52
N ARG A 12 -10.21 8.38 6.00
CA ARG A 12 -9.05 7.70 6.62
C ARG A 12 -8.01 7.33 5.58
N GLU A 13 -8.42 6.82 4.42
CA GLU A 13 -7.50 6.48 3.34
C GLU A 13 -6.66 7.70 2.92
N VAL A 14 -7.31 8.86 2.73
CA VAL A 14 -6.61 10.12 2.43
C VAL A 14 -5.62 10.50 3.54
N GLY A 15 -6.05 10.49 4.81
CA GLY A 15 -5.18 10.85 5.93
C GLY A 15 -3.99 9.90 6.11
N GLU A 16 -4.14 8.60 5.83
CA GLU A 16 -3.03 7.64 5.88
C GLU A 16 -2.03 7.87 4.72
N ILE A 17 -2.52 8.18 3.51
CA ILE A 17 -1.66 8.55 2.38
C ILE A 17 -0.87 9.83 2.70
N GLU A 18 -1.51 10.84 3.27
CA GLU A 18 -0.84 12.08 3.68
C GLU A 18 0.22 11.83 4.76
N ARG A 19 -0.06 10.97 5.74
CA ARG A 19 0.94 10.58 6.76
C ARG A 19 2.13 9.83 6.14
N LEU A 20 1.92 8.97 5.16
CA LEU A 20 3.02 8.32 4.44
C LEU A 20 3.90 9.34 3.73
N ARG A 21 3.30 10.32 3.04
CA ARG A 21 4.05 11.41 2.37
C ARG A 21 4.84 12.27 3.36
N LEU A 22 4.35 12.45 4.58
CA LEU A 22 5.09 13.14 5.63
C LEU A 22 6.37 12.38 6.00
N VAL A 23 6.31 11.05 6.09
CA VAL A 23 7.48 10.20 6.36
C VAL A 23 8.47 10.25 5.20
N GLU A 24 7.99 10.26 3.95
CA GLU A 24 8.85 10.49 2.78
C GLU A 24 9.58 11.83 2.92
N SER A 25 8.84 12.93 3.14
CA SER A 25 9.42 14.27 3.29
C SER A 25 10.44 14.37 4.44
N LEU A 26 10.21 13.65 5.55
CA LEU A 26 11.15 13.59 6.66
C LEU A 26 12.52 13.04 6.22
N CYS A 27 12.52 12.03 5.37
CA CYS A 27 13.73 11.36 4.88
C CYS A 27 14.38 12.08 3.68
N GLU A 28 13.59 12.75 2.84
CA GLU A 28 14.07 13.40 1.61
C GLU A 28 14.63 14.81 1.86
N THR A 29 14.47 15.36 3.07
CA THR A 29 14.95 16.71 3.40
C THR A 29 16.37 16.68 3.95
N PRO A 30 17.23 17.67 3.61
CA PRO A 30 18.58 17.81 4.15
C PRO A 30 18.56 18.40 5.57
N ARG A 31 17.72 17.87 6.47
CA ARG A 31 17.59 18.33 7.85
C ARG A 31 17.67 17.15 8.82
N CYS A 32 18.08 17.42 10.06
CA CYS A 32 18.17 16.43 11.12
C CYS A 32 16.84 15.67 11.30
N ILE A 33 16.84 14.35 11.10
CA ILE A 33 15.62 13.52 11.17
C ILE A 33 14.96 13.58 12.56
N PRO A 34 15.67 13.33 13.68
CA PRO A 34 15.06 13.42 15.01
C PRO A 34 14.47 14.80 15.33
N GLN A 35 15.15 15.88 14.94
CA GLN A 35 14.68 17.24 15.17
C GLN A 35 13.35 17.51 14.45
N GLN A 36 13.25 17.11 13.18
CA GLN A 36 12.02 17.24 12.42
C GLN A 36 10.88 16.38 13.00
N LEU A 37 11.19 15.17 13.46
CA LEU A 37 10.22 14.25 14.03
C LEU A 37 9.60 14.81 15.31
N ILE A 38 10.40 15.34 16.22
CA ILE A 38 9.84 15.90 17.47
C ILE A 38 9.11 17.23 17.22
N ALA A 39 9.54 18.02 16.23
CA ALA A 39 8.84 19.24 15.82
C ALA A 39 7.42 18.94 15.32
N TYR A 40 7.23 17.82 14.62
CA TYR A 40 5.89 17.35 14.25
C TYR A 40 5.00 17.07 15.47
N PHE A 41 5.57 16.61 16.59
CA PHE A 41 4.86 16.42 17.86
C PHE A 41 4.76 17.68 18.73
N GLY A 42 5.22 18.84 18.22
CA GLY A 42 5.15 20.13 18.92
C GLY A 42 6.31 20.40 19.88
N GLU A 43 7.38 19.62 19.81
CA GLU A 43 8.58 19.79 20.64
C GLU A 43 9.76 20.36 19.84
N ALA A 44 10.73 20.97 20.53
CA ALA A 44 11.91 21.55 19.90
C ALA A 44 13.20 20.94 20.47
N MET A 45 14.19 20.75 19.61
CA MET A 45 15.53 20.29 19.98
C MET A 45 16.58 20.83 19.03
N GLU A 46 17.83 20.81 19.48
CA GLU A 46 19.00 21.01 18.62
C GLU A 46 19.23 19.78 17.71
N PRO A 47 19.97 19.92 16.60
CA PRO A 47 20.35 18.79 15.76
C PRO A 47 20.98 17.65 16.57
N CYS A 48 20.61 16.40 16.27
CA CYS A 48 20.98 15.26 17.12
C CYS A 48 22.46 14.87 17.05
N GLY A 49 23.20 15.33 16.03
CA GLY A 49 24.63 15.02 15.83
C GLY A 49 24.96 13.59 15.39
N THR A 50 23.97 12.71 15.26
CA THR A 50 24.20 11.26 15.02
C THR A 50 23.38 10.66 13.87
N CYS A 51 22.43 11.39 13.29
CA CYS A 51 21.69 10.90 12.12
C CYS A 51 22.49 11.09 10.83
N GLY A 52 22.14 10.36 9.77
CA GLY A 52 22.86 10.41 8.48
C GLY A 52 23.01 11.82 7.89
N VAL A 53 22.02 12.70 8.08
CA VAL A 53 22.16 14.12 7.66
C VAL A 53 23.17 14.87 8.52
N CYS A 54 23.16 14.69 9.83
CA CYS A 54 24.11 15.34 10.74
C CYS A 54 25.54 14.83 10.56
N LEU A 55 25.71 13.56 10.19
CA LEU A 55 27.01 12.95 9.90
C LEU A 55 27.53 13.28 8.48
N GLY A 56 26.68 13.83 7.61
CA GLY A 56 27.03 14.13 6.21
C GLY A 56 26.88 12.93 5.26
N ASP A 57 26.35 11.81 5.73
CA ASP A 57 26.11 10.59 4.94
C ASP A 57 24.91 10.72 3.99
N SER A 58 24.01 11.68 4.25
CA SER A 58 22.84 11.95 3.43
C SER A 58 22.60 13.45 3.26
N ALA A 59 22.34 13.87 2.03
CA ALA A 59 21.89 15.22 1.70
C ALA A 59 20.37 15.28 1.49
N GLY A 60 19.63 14.29 1.98
CA GLY A 60 18.25 14.06 1.55
C GLY A 60 18.19 13.64 0.09
N GLY A 61 17.15 14.11 -0.63
CA GLY A 61 16.86 13.73 -2.01
C GLY A 61 15.86 12.58 -2.10
N PRO A 62 15.39 12.27 -3.31
CA PRO A 62 14.30 11.32 -3.52
C PRO A 62 14.66 9.94 -2.98
N LEU A 63 13.70 9.32 -2.28
CA LEU A 63 13.87 7.94 -1.83
C LEU A 63 14.02 6.99 -3.03
N PRO A 64 14.80 5.90 -2.89
CA PRO A 64 14.89 4.90 -3.94
C PRO A 64 13.50 4.34 -4.25
N ALA A 65 13.15 4.33 -5.54
CA ALA A 65 11.88 3.77 -5.97
C ALA A 65 11.82 2.27 -5.65
N ALA A 66 10.72 1.83 -5.04
CA ALA A 66 10.45 0.41 -4.89
C ALA A 66 10.35 -0.26 -6.27
N LYS A 67 10.89 -1.48 -6.39
CA LYS A 67 10.73 -2.28 -7.60
C LYS A 67 9.24 -2.54 -7.81
N ARG A 68 8.71 -2.19 -8.98
CA ARG A 68 7.32 -2.44 -9.37
C ARG A 68 7.31 -3.59 -10.37
N GLU A 69 6.81 -4.75 -9.96
CA GLU A 69 6.61 -5.87 -10.88
C GLU A 69 5.35 -5.62 -11.71
N SER A 70 5.38 -6.03 -12.98
CA SER A 70 4.23 -5.93 -13.88
C SER A 70 3.48 -7.26 -13.97
N ILE A 71 2.23 -7.20 -14.42
CA ILE A 71 1.41 -8.39 -14.61
C ILE A 71 1.85 -9.08 -15.91
N THR A 72 2.29 -10.32 -15.79
CA THR A 72 2.61 -11.19 -16.94
C THR A 72 1.35 -11.71 -17.64
N LEU A 73 1.49 -12.24 -18.85
CA LEU A 73 0.36 -12.81 -19.60
C LEU A 73 -0.25 -14.02 -18.88
N GLU A 74 0.60 -14.84 -18.25
CA GLU A 74 0.21 -16.00 -17.45
C GLU A 74 -0.60 -15.56 -16.23
N GLN A 75 -0.13 -14.54 -15.51
CA GLN A 75 -0.86 -13.96 -14.38
C GLN A 75 -2.18 -13.32 -14.82
N ALA A 76 -2.22 -12.67 -15.98
CA ALA A 76 -3.46 -12.13 -16.54
C ALA A 76 -4.48 -13.23 -16.85
N GLU A 77 -4.04 -14.42 -17.27
CA GLU A 77 -4.92 -15.59 -17.43
C GLU A 77 -5.41 -16.11 -16.08
N VAL A 78 -4.57 -16.14 -15.04
CA VAL A 78 -5.01 -16.49 -13.67
C VAL A 78 -6.08 -15.50 -13.18
N ILE A 79 -5.93 -14.20 -13.45
CA ILE A 79 -6.95 -13.19 -13.14
C ILE A 79 -8.28 -13.53 -13.83
N ARG A 80 -8.26 -13.78 -15.14
CA ARG A 80 -9.46 -14.09 -15.93
C ARG A 80 -10.17 -15.35 -15.43
N THR A 81 -9.42 -16.43 -15.26
CA THR A 81 -9.97 -17.72 -14.80
C THR A 81 -10.54 -17.64 -13.39
N THR A 82 -9.83 -17.00 -12.46
CA THR A 82 -10.31 -16.79 -11.07
C THR A 82 -11.56 -15.90 -11.04
N LYS A 83 -11.65 -14.89 -11.92
CA LYS A 83 -12.85 -14.06 -12.08
C LYS A 83 -14.04 -14.88 -12.61
N ALA A 84 -13.79 -15.75 -13.60
CA ALA A 84 -14.80 -16.60 -14.22
C ALA A 84 -15.41 -17.64 -13.27
N GLU A 85 -14.67 -18.11 -12.27
CA GLU A 85 -15.19 -18.96 -11.19
C GLU A 85 -16.35 -18.29 -10.42
N ASN A 86 -16.43 -16.94 -10.46
CA ASN A 86 -17.51 -16.15 -9.89
C ASN A 86 -17.78 -16.47 -8.40
N HIS A 87 -16.72 -16.78 -7.67
CA HIS A 87 -16.83 -17.13 -6.26
C HIS A 87 -17.47 -15.98 -5.47
N PRO A 88 -18.49 -16.20 -4.60
CA PRO A 88 -19.24 -15.13 -3.96
C PRO A 88 -18.40 -14.14 -3.16
N ALA A 89 -17.27 -14.58 -2.60
CA ALA A 89 -16.33 -13.76 -1.83
C ALA A 89 -15.33 -12.95 -2.69
N LEU A 90 -15.23 -13.24 -3.98
CA LEU A 90 -14.30 -12.61 -4.94
C LEU A 90 -15.04 -11.85 -6.06
N ARG A 91 -16.36 -11.78 -6.01
CA ARG A 91 -17.20 -11.24 -7.08
C ARG A 91 -16.95 -9.76 -7.37
N GLN A 92 -16.63 -8.99 -6.34
CA GLN A 92 -16.31 -7.57 -6.51
C GLN A 92 -14.85 -7.43 -6.98
N PRO A 93 -14.53 -6.60 -7.99
CA PRO A 93 -13.17 -6.42 -8.50
C PRO A 93 -12.14 -6.17 -7.40
N ARG A 94 -12.49 -5.28 -6.46
CA ARG A 94 -11.65 -4.96 -5.31
C ARG A 94 -11.43 -6.14 -4.36
N GLN A 95 -12.39 -7.06 -4.22
CA GLN A 95 -12.22 -8.28 -3.40
C GLN A 95 -11.28 -9.28 -4.08
N LEU A 96 -11.41 -9.46 -5.40
CA LEU A 96 -10.50 -10.30 -6.18
C LEU A 96 -9.07 -9.74 -6.18
N ALA A 97 -8.91 -8.43 -6.42
CA ALA A 97 -7.60 -7.77 -6.36
C ALA A 97 -6.95 -7.94 -4.97
N ARG A 98 -7.72 -7.76 -3.89
CA ARG A 98 -7.23 -8.02 -2.52
C ARG A 98 -6.77 -9.45 -2.33
N PHE A 99 -7.56 -10.42 -2.78
CA PHE A 99 -7.20 -11.84 -2.70
C PHE A 99 -5.88 -12.14 -3.43
N LEU A 100 -5.75 -11.67 -4.67
CA LEU A 100 -4.53 -11.87 -5.48
C LEU A 100 -3.32 -11.14 -4.90
N CYS A 101 -3.51 -10.00 -4.24
CA CYS A 101 -2.45 -9.27 -3.53
C CYS A 101 -2.19 -9.79 -2.10
N GLY A 102 -2.87 -10.85 -1.65
CA GLY A 102 -2.67 -11.41 -0.31
C GLY A 102 -3.27 -10.57 0.83
N LEU A 103 -4.16 -9.63 0.51
CA LEU A 103 -4.83 -8.76 1.47
C LEU A 103 -6.09 -9.43 2.01
N SER A 104 -6.06 -9.83 3.29
CA SER A 104 -7.21 -10.44 3.97
C SER A 104 -8.43 -9.52 3.98
N SER A 105 -9.64 -10.06 3.84
CA SER A 105 -10.89 -9.32 3.95
C SER A 105 -11.91 -10.12 4.74
N PRO A 106 -12.98 -9.51 5.29
CA PRO A 106 -14.04 -10.26 5.96
C PRO A 106 -14.68 -11.33 5.06
N ALA A 107 -14.76 -11.11 3.74
CA ALA A 107 -15.28 -12.07 2.79
C ALA A 107 -14.32 -13.25 2.59
N THR A 108 -13.04 -12.98 2.30
CA THR A 108 -12.02 -14.02 2.04
C THR A 108 -11.69 -14.84 3.29
N THR A 109 -11.72 -14.21 4.48
CA THR A 109 -11.52 -14.89 5.77
C THR A 109 -12.63 -15.88 6.06
N ARG A 110 -13.90 -15.45 5.94
CA ARG A 110 -15.07 -16.32 6.17
C ARG A 110 -15.13 -17.49 5.19
N ALA A 111 -14.74 -17.25 3.93
CA ALA A 111 -14.67 -18.28 2.90
C ALA A 111 -13.41 -19.15 2.97
N ARG A 112 -12.49 -18.91 3.94
CA ARG A 112 -11.24 -19.65 4.13
C ARG A 112 -10.31 -19.68 2.89
N LEU A 113 -10.35 -18.61 2.09
CA LEU A 113 -9.59 -18.51 0.85
C LEU A 113 -8.09 -18.27 1.04
N HIS A 114 -7.62 -18.03 2.26
CA HIS A 114 -6.18 -17.84 2.55
C HIS A 114 -5.31 -19.08 2.28
N ARG A 115 -5.92 -20.25 2.07
CA ARG A 115 -5.23 -21.51 1.75
C ARG A 115 -5.19 -21.81 0.25
N ASP A 116 -5.85 -21.01 -0.57
CA ASP A 116 -5.78 -21.14 -2.02
C ASP A 116 -4.41 -20.65 -2.49
N ASP A 117 -3.74 -21.41 -3.36
CA ASP A 117 -2.38 -21.10 -3.84
C ASP A 117 -2.32 -19.77 -4.62
N ARG A 118 -3.46 -19.27 -5.10
CA ARG A 118 -3.56 -17.97 -5.79
C ARG A 118 -3.65 -16.79 -4.81
N PHE A 119 -3.87 -17.03 -3.52
CA PHE A 119 -3.88 -15.97 -2.51
C PHE A 119 -2.48 -15.38 -2.38
N GLY A 120 -2.33 -14.10 -2.72
CA GLY A 120 -1.02 -13.44 -2.71
C GLY A 120 -0.15 -13.68 -3.95
N LEU A 121 -0.69 -14.30 -5.01
CA LEU A 121 0.05 -14.56 -6.26
C LEU A 121 0.66 -13.29 -6.88
N LEU A 122 0.05 -12.12 -6.65
CA LEU A 122 0.45 -10.82 -7.16
C LEU A 122 0.86 -9.86 -6.03
N ALA A 123 1.37 -10.37 -4.91
CA ALA A 123 1.76 -9.55 -3.77
C ALA A 123 2.82 -8.47 -4.09
N GLU A 124 3.68 -8.73 -5.09
CA GLU A 124 4.74 -7.82 -5.53
C GLU A 124 4.29 -6.84 -6.64
N VAL A 125 3.06 -6.98 -7.15
CA VAL A 125 2.48 -6.06 -8.14
C VAL A 125 1.71 -4.97 -7.41
N PRO A 126 1.82 -3.69 -7.80
CA PRO A 126 1.03 -2.63 -7.20
C PRO A 126 -0.47 -2.93 -7.22
N PHE A 127 -1.12 -2.79 -6.06
CA PHE A 127 -2.54 -3.14 -5.89
C PHE A 127 -3.44 -2.47 -6.94
N PHE A 128 -3.15 -1.22 -7.30
CA PHE A 128 -3.94 -0.48 -8.27
C PHE A 128 -3.83 -1.09 -9.67
N ASP A 129 -2.64 -1.54 -10.08
CA ASP A 129 -2.43 -2.20 -11.38
C ASP A 129 -3.21 -3.53 -11.44
N VAL A 130 -3.19 -4.31 -10.36
CA VAL A 130 -4.01 -5.53 -10.23
C VAL A 130 -5.50 -5.21 -10.30
N LEU A 131 -5.95 -4.16 -9.60
CA LEU A 131 -7.35 -3.75 -9.62
C LEU A 131 -7.80 -3.33 -11.03
N THR A 132 -7.03 -2.48 -11.70
CA THR A 132 -7.29 -2.06 -13.08
C THR A 132 -7.34 -3.25 -14.03
N GLN A 133 -6.41 -4.20 -13.89
CA GLN A 133 -6.42 -5.42 -14.68
C GLN A 133 -7.67 -6.26 -14.42
N VAL A 134 -8.09 -6.44 -13.16
CA VAL A 134 -9.30 -7.19 -12.79
C VAL A 134 -10.57 -6.51 -13.33
N GLU A 135 -10.64 -5.18 -13.31
CA GLU A 135 -11.77 -4.41 -13.84
C GLU A 135 -11.87 -4.52 -15.37
N SER A 136 -10.72 -4.58 -16.05
CA SER A 136 -10.62 -4.65 -17.52
C SER A 136 -10.71 -6.06 -18.11
N SER A 137 -10.57 -7.10 -17.27
CA SER A 137 -10.54 -8.52 -17.68
C SER A 137 -11.92 -9.17 -17.76
#